data_AF-A0AA47GU71-F1
#
_entry.id   AF-A0AA47GU71-F1
#
_cell.length_a   1.000
_cell.length_b   1.000
_cell.length_c   1.000
_cell.angle_alpha   90.00
_cell.angle_beta   90.00
_cell.angle_gamma   90.00
#
_symmetry.space_group_name_H-M   'P 1'
#
loop_
_entity.id
_entity.type
_entity.pdbx_description
1 polymer ?
#
loop_
_entity_poly.entity_id
_entity_poly.type
_entity_poly.pdbx_seq_one_letter_code
_entity_poly.pdbx_strand_id
1 'polypeptide(L)'
;MRKEIIGAVVLVSTTAILSCASLKTQQKQYAVSIPLVRSGKYKQASLIIQEAKESTYREKDRVLYYLDLGMLYHWSGEYELSNELLTNAEDTIEELYTVSLSKGIASGLLNDNVLDYPGEDYEDIYLNVFKALNYIALGLTEAALVEIRRVQIKLNLLEDKYRKSTEAYNNSEDAKGSIEFRKSRLHNDALARYIGLLLYRAEGFLDDARIEKVFIDEAWETQKQLYDFPKPTLPTIESPVGEKAIVNFLSFSGLSPAKLADTLRIRTGKDMVYLAITGQSEKYVTELIGFNFLAIPGIKEGIHFKIQFPRLSKRSSTVDRIIVKLDGVEYAELELLESMEKLSEETFRLKQPLRVGKTIIRATLKTVAKEMGKEMVNRELNETDNTGGSIAGFLINLVADIAVDASENADLRVSQFFPASAHIAELMLTPGSYHVTIEYWNSNRLLKEINHGVRDFRSDELNFIESYWLQ
;
A
#
# COMPACT_ATOMS: atom_id res chain seq x y z
N MET A 1 1.52 65.63 -8.29
CA MET A 1 0.88 64.75 -7.27
C MET A 1 0.30 63.54 -7.97
N ARG A 2 0.77 62.33 -7.58
CA ARG A 2 0.20 60.96 -7.79
C ARG A 2 0.02 60.50 -9.25
N LYS A 3 0.83 59.63 -9.87
CA LYS A 3 1.38 58.28 -9.52
C LYS A 3 0.32 57.20 -9.22
N GLU A 4 0.34 56.19 -10.10
CA GLU A 4 0.08 54.75 -9.90
C GLU A 4 -1.36 54.23 -9.83
N ILE A 5 -1.83 53.61 -10.93
CA ILE A 5 -2.60 52.34 -10.91
C ILE A 5 -2.25 51.53 -12.18
N ILE A 6 -1.10 50.87 -12.17
CA ILE A 6 -0.81 49.69 -13.01
C ILE A 6 -0.30 48.64 -12.03
N GLY A 7 -1.06 47.55 -11.84
CA GLY A 7 -0.60 46.41 -11.05
C GLY A 7 -1.67 45.74 -10.22
N ALA A 8 -2.66 45.09 -10.84
CA ALA A 8 -3.55 44.15 -10.15
C ALA A 8 -4.19 43.14 -11.10
N VAL A 9 -3.41 42.45 -11.96
CA VAL A 9 -3.97 41.37 -12.83
C VAL A 9 -3.11 40.09 -12.89
N VAL A 10 -1.95 39.97 -12.22
CA VAL A 10 -1.06 38.80 -12.42
C VAL A 10 -0.87 37.89 -11.20
N LEU A 11 -1.53 38.12 -10.06
CA LEU A 11 -1.33 37.28 -8.86
C LEU A 11 -2.43 36.22 -8.59
N VAL A 12 -3.32 35.96 -9.54
CA VAL A 12 -4.40 34.94 -9.40
C VAL A 12 -4.13 33.69 -10.26
N SER A 13 -3.18 33.74 -11.20
CA SER A 13 -2.89 32.63 -12.12
C SER A 13 -1.90 31.60 -11.57
N THR A 14 -1.01 31.96 -10.64
CA THR A 14 -0.03 31.01 -10.06
C THR A 14 -0.60 30.15 -8.92
N THR A 15 -1.56 30.67 -8.15
CA THR A 15 -2.23 29.92 -7.07
C THR A 15 -3.22 28.87 -7.58
N ALA A 16 -3.87 29.10 -8.72
CA ALA A 16 -4.78 28.13 -9.34
C ALA A 16 -4.05 26.89 -9.90
N ILE A 17 -2.81 27.05 -10.39
CA ILE A 17 -2.00 25.95 -10.97
C ILE A 17 -1.43 25.04 -9.87
N LEU A 18 -1.06 25.60 -8.71
CA LEU A 18 -0.57 24.81 -7.56
C LEU A 18 -1.65 23.92 -6.92
N SER A 19 -2.91 24.34 -7.02
CA SER A 19 -4.10 23.64 -6.50
C SER A 19 -4.44 22.36 -7.28
N CYS A 20 -4.14 22.31 -8.59
CA CYS A 20 -4.44 21.10 -9.38
C CYS A 20 -3.47 19.95 -9.11
N ALA A 21 -2.23 20.26 -8.71
CA ALA A 21 -1.21 19.26 -8.45
C ALA A 21 -1.34 18.56 -7.08
N SER A 22 -2.13 19.09 -6.13
CA SER A 22 -2.49 18.37 -4.90
C SER A 22 -3.57 17.32 -5.12
N LEU A 23 -4.31 17.41 -6.24
CA LEU A 23 -5.47 16.57 -6.53
C LEU A 23 -5.11 15.25 -7.23
N LYS A 24 -3.85 15.00 -7.56
CA LYS A 24 -3.40 13.78 -8.25
C LYS A 24 -2.21 13.16 -7.53
N THR A 25 -2.28 11.86 -7.26
CA THR A 25 -1.13 11.09 -6.79
C THR A 25 -0.04 11.04 -7.85
N GLN A 26 1.19 11.39 -7.47
CA GLN A 26 2.38 11.25 -8.33
C GLN A 26 3.01 9.87 -8.10
N GLN A 27 3.21 9.12 -9.18
CA GLN A 27 3.76 7.76 -9.15
C GLN A 27 5.00 7.60 -10.04
N LYS A 28 5.50 8.68 -10.67
CA LYS A 28 6.61 8.64 -11.63
C LYS A 28 7.92 8.17 -11.01
N GLN A 29 8.16 8.50 -9.74
CA GLN A 29 9.32 8.05 -8.97
C GLN A 29 9.41 6.52 -8.94
N TYR A 30 8.27 5.81 -8.85
CA TYR A 30 8.23 4.36 -8.81
C TYR A 30 8.60 3.70 -10.14
N ALA A 31 8.35 4.37 -11.27
CA ALA A 31 8.77 3.88 -12.59
C ALA A 31 10.30 3.77 -12.70
N VAL A 32 11.05 4.52 -11.89
CA VAL A 32 12.52 4.50 -11.85
C VAL A 32 13.04 3.67 -10.68
N SER A 33 12.45 3.78 -9.49
CA SER A 33 12.95 3.11 -8.29
C SER A 33 12.61 1.61 -8.23
N ILE A 34 11.47 1.16 -8.73
CA ILE A 34 11.11 -0.28 -8.72
C ILE A 34 12.10 -1.13 -9.52
N PRO A 35 12.49 -0.79 -10.77
CA PRO A 35 13.53 -1.54 -11.48
C PRO A 35 14.86 -1.65 -10.72
N LEU A 36 15.23 -0.62 -9.95
CA LEU A 36 16.43 -0.64 -9.10
C LEU A 36 16.26 -1.63 -7.95
N VAL A 37 15.12 -1.61 -7.25
CA VAL A 37 14.77 -2.55 -6.17
C VAL A 37 14.80 -3.99 -6.65
N ARG A 38 14.17 -4.27 -7.81
CA ARG A 38 14.18 -5.60 -8.46
C ARG A 38 15.59 -6.12 -8.77
N SER A 39 16.51 -5.18 -9.01
CA SER A 39 17.92 -5.46 -9.30
C SER A 39 18.81 -5.47 -8.04
N GLY A 40 18.23 -5.36 -6.84
CA GLY A 40 18.96 -5.32 -5.57
C GLY A 40 19.67 -3.99 -5.27
N LYS A 41 19.33 -2.91 -5.98
CA LYS A 41 19.99 -1.60 -5.88
C LYS A 41 19.24 -0.66 -4.95
N TYR A 42 18.99 -1.08 -3.72
CA TYR A 42 18.14 -0.38 -2.74
C TYR A 42 18.67 1.03 -2.38
N LYS A 43 19.98 1.18 -2.19
CA LYS A 43 20.61 2.49 -1.95
C LYS A 43 20.41 3.47 -3.10
N GLN A 44 20.37 2.99 -4.34
CA GLN A 44 20.09 3.87 -5.49
C GLN A 44 18.61 4.22 -5.56
N ALA A 45 17.73 3.27 -5.27
CA ALA A 45 16.29 3.52 -5.19
C ALA A 45 15.96 4.55 -4.10
N SER A 46 16.63 4.53 -2.94
CA SER A 46 16.40 5.50 -1.87
C SER A 46 16.82 6.91 -2.27
N LEU A 47 17.87 7.08 -3.09
CA LEU A 47 18.23 8.39 -3.65
C LEU A 47 17.14 8.95 -4.56
N ILE A 48 16.52 8.11 -5.42
CA ILE A 48 15.39 8.53 -6.26
C ILE A 48 14.22 9.06 -5.42
N ILE A 49 13.90 8.38 -4.31
CA ILE A 49 12.82 8.81 -3.43
C ILE A 49 13.18 10.10 -2.68
N GLN A 50 14.43 10.25 -2.22
CA GLN A 50 14.92 11.48 -1.58
C GLN A 50 14.87 12.69 -2.53
N GLU A 51 15.34 12.54 -3.77
CA GLU A 51 15.28 13.60 -4.80
C GLU A 51 13.84 13.97 -5.15
N ALA A 52 12.92 13.01 -5.06
CA ALA A 52 11.51 13.21 -5.30
C ALA A 52 10.77 13.94 -4.16
N LYS A 53 11.40 14.14 -2.98
CA LYS A 53 10.75 14.72 -1.78
C LYS A 53 9.96 15.99 -2.12
N GLU A 54 10.63 17.04 -2.59
CA GLU A 54 9.99 18.34 -2.83
C GLU A 54 9.06 18.37 -4.05
N SER A 55 9.24 17.45 -5.01
CA SER A 55 8.49 17.44 -6.28
C SER A 55 7.26 16.54 -6.26
N THR A 56 7.29 15.47 -5.47
CA THR A 56 6.35 14.35 -5.49
C THR A 56 5.68 14.15 -4.12
N TYR A 57 6.43 14.32 -3.02
CA TYR A 57 5.95 14.08 -1.67
C TYR A 57 5.69 15.41 -0.94
N ARG A 58 4.47 15.93 -1.08
CA ARG A 58 4.06 17.13 -0.33
C ARG A 58 3.90 16.79 1.15
N GLU A 59 3.69 17.79 1.99
CA GLU A 59 3.44 17.59 3.43
C GLU A 59 2.32 16.58 3.71
N LYS A 60 1.24 16.64 2.93
CA LYS A 60 0.12 15.67 2.99
C LYS A 60 0.49 14.23 2.64
N ASP A 61 1.67 14.01 2.07
CA ASP A 61 2.17 12.70 1.62
C ASP A 61 3.34 12.22 2.51
N ARG A 62 3.61 12.90 3.64
CA ARG A 62 4.77 12.63 4.51
C ARG A 62 4.82 11.20 5.05
N VAL A 63 3.67 10.60 5.39
CA VAL A 63 3.59 9.18 5.78
C VAL A 63 4.15 8.28 4.68
N LEU A 64 3.75 8.50 3.42
CA LEU A 64 4.22 7.70 2.29
C LEU A 64 5.72 7.86 2.07
N TYR A 65 6.24 9.08 2.19
CA TYR A 65 7.67 9.36 2.09
C TYR A 65 8.48 8.59 3.15
N TYR A 66 8.01 8.63 4.40
CA TYR A 66 8.65 7.93 5.52
C TYR A 66 8.58 6.41 5.37
N LEU A 67 7.43 5.85 4.98
CA LEU A 67 7.29 4.42 4.71
C LEU A 67 8.23 3.98 3.58
N ASP A 68 8.24 4.71 2.47
CA ASP A 68 9.02 4.32 1.29
C ASP A 68 10.52 4.31 1.58
N LEU A 69 11.04 5.36 2.21
CA LEU A 69 12.45 5.42 2.58
C LEU A 69 12.79 4.48 3.73
N GLY A 70 11.91 4.34 4.73
CA GLY A 70 12.11 3.41 5.84
C GLY A 70 12.30 1.98 5.34
N MET A 71 11.42 1.52 4.44
CA MET A 71 11.53 0.21 3.81
C MET A 71 12.79 0.07 2.96
N LEU A 72 13.13 1.07 2.14
CA LEU A 72 14.36 1.02 1.34
C LEU A 72 15.63 0.98 2.19
N TYR A 73 15.62 1.63 3.36
CA TYR A 73 16.73 1.55 4.31
C TYR A 73 16.84 0.16 4.96
N HIS A 74 15.72 -0.46 5.34
CA HIS A 74 15.69 -1.85 5.81
C HIS A 74 16.34 -2.78 4.78
N TRP A 75 15.91 -2.71 3.51
CA TRP A 75 16.49 -3.52 2.43
C TRP A 75 17.94 -3.17 2.09
N SER A 76 18.47 -2.05 2.56
CA SER A 76 19.88 -1.68 2.37
C SER A 76 20.76 -1.99 3.58
N GLY A 77 20.19 -2.57 4.65
CA GLY A 77 20.87 -2.87 5.90
C GLY A 77 21.11 -1.65 6.81
N GLU A 78 20.47 -0.52 6.54
CA GLU A 78 20.59 0.72 7.31
C GLU A 78 19.47 0.77 8.36
N TYR A 79 19.51 -0.17 9.31
CA TYR A 79 18.39 -0.50 10.18
C TYR A 79 17.99 0.64 11.15
N GLU A 80 18.96 1.42 11.64
CA GLU A 80 18.70 2.57 12.50
C GLU A 80 17.93 3.67 11.76
N LEU A 81 18.37 4.00 10.54
CA LEU A 81 17.69 4.98 9.68
C LEU A 81 16.30 4.48 9.26
N SER A 82 16.17 3.18 9.02
CA SER A 82 14.87 2.56 8.77
C SER A 82 13.94 2.76 9.96
N ASN A 83 14.39 2.45 11.18
CA ASN A 83 13.61 2.61 12.40
C ASN A 83 13.21 4.07 12.67
N GLU A 84 14.11 5.03 12.45
CA GLU A 84 13.78 6.46 12.58
C GLU A 84 12.63 6.85 11.65
N LEU A 85 12.71 6.49 10.36
CA LEU A 85 11.69 6.85 9.40
C LEU A 85 10.38 6.09 9.61
N LEU A 86 10.42 4.80 9.92
CA LEU A 86 9.20 4.04 10.22
C LEU A 86 8.52 4.53 11.51
N THR A 87 9.28 5.04 12.48
CA THR A 87 8.72 5.71 13.67
C THR A 87 8.06 7.03 13.30
N ASN A 88 8.70 7.86 12.47
CA ASN A 88 8.07 9.09 11.97
C ASN A 88 6.78 8.82 11.19
N ALA A 89 6.74 7.73 10.42
CA ALA A 89 5.52 7.27 9.74
C ALA A 89 4.43 6.89 10.75
N GLU A 90 4.77 6.05 11.73
CA GLU A 90 3.85 5.60 12.79
C GLU A 90 3.25 6.77 13.58
N ASP A 91 4.10 7.66 14.10
CA ASP A 91 3.69 8.82 14.88
C ASP A 91 2.75 9.73 14.07
N THR A 92 3.06 9.91 12.78
CA THR A 92 2.20 10.69 11.88
C THR A 92 0.86 9.99 11.63
N ILE A 93 0.84 8.66 11.45
CA ILE A 93 -0.40 7.90 11.26
C ILE A 93 -1.30 8.06 12.50
N GLU A 94 -0.73 7.97 13.70
CA GLU A 94 -1.45 8.16 14.97
C GLU A 94 -1.99 9.59 15.14
N GLU A 95 -1.20 10.60 14.78
CA GLU A 95 -1.62 12.01 14.76
C GLU A 95 -2.82 12.20 13.83
N LEU A 96 -2.72 11.74 12.58
CA LEU A 96 -3.77 11.90 11.57
C LEU A 96 -5.05 11.17 11.94
N TYR A 97 -4.94 9.99 12.57
CA TYR A 97 -6.09 9.27 13.09
C TYR A 97 -6.78 10.04 14.21
N THR A 98 -6.01 10.59 15.17
CA THR A 98 -6.53 11.40 16.27
C THR A 98 -7.24 12.66 15.75
N VAL A 99 -6.61 13.37 14.82
CA VAL A 99 -7.19 14.54 14.16
C VAL A 99 -8.50 14.19 13.43
N SER A 100 -8.55 13.06 12.73
CA SER A 100 -9.77 12.60 12.05
C SER A 100 -10.92 12.32 13.03
N LEU A 101 -10.64 11.75 14.21
CA LEU A 101 -11.64 11.53 15.24
C LEU A 101 -12.15 12.86 15.84
N SER A 102 -11.26 13.82 16.08
CA SER A 102 -11.61 15.11 16.68
C SER A 102 -12.32 16.06 15.72
N LYS A 103 -12.00 16.03 14.41
CA LYS A 103 -12.55 16.97 13.41
C LYS A 103 -13.91 16.58 12.83
N GLY A 104 -14.49 15.44 13.22
CA GLY A 104 -15.86 15.03 12.92
C GLY A 104 -16.34 15.30 11.48
N ILE A 105 -16.13 14.35 10.55
CA ILE A 105 -16.74 14.20 9.20
C ILE A 105 -16.75 15.41 8.24
N ALA A 106 -16.25 16.60 8.62
CA ALA A 106 -16.09 17.73 7.69
C ALA A 106 -15.17 17.40 6.49
N SER A 107 -14.38 16.32 6.58
CA SER A 107 -13.53 15.77 5.51
C SER A 107 -14.25 14.83 4.54
N GLY A 108 -15.47 14.37 4.84
CA GLY A 108 -16.17 13.30 4.10
C GLY A 108 -16.48 13.62 2.64
N LEU A 109 -16.60 14.90 2.29
CA LEU A 109 -16.87 15.40 0.94
C LEU A 109 -15.64 15.92 0.18
N LEU A 110 -14.48 16.04 0.84
CA LEU A 110 -13.24 16.45 0.18
C LEU A 110 -12.70 15.30 -0.68
N ASN A 111 -11.92 15.61 -1.70
CA ASN A 111 -11.18 14.58 -2.44
C ASN A 111 -10.08 13.99 -1.54
N ASP A 112 -9.97 12.67 -1.48
CA ASP A 112 -9.03 11.98 -0.59
C ASP A 112 -7.56 12.40 -0.85
N ASN A 113 -7.20 12.77 -2.09
CA ASN A 113 -5.86 13.29 -2.41
C ASN A 113 -5.56 14.67 -1.78
N VAL A 114 -6.59 15.45 -1.41
CA VAL A 114 -6.41 16.74 -0.71
C VAL A 114 -6.04 16.51 0.75
N LEU A 115 -6.54 15.43 1.33
CA LEU A 115 -6.29 15.08 2.73
C LEU A 115 -4.89 14.49 2.90
N ASP A 116 -4.38 14.61 4.11
CA ASP A 116 -3.17 13.92 4.55
C ASP A 116 -3.35 12.41 4.38
N TYR A 117 -2.33 11.75 3.83
CA TYR A 117 -2.30 10.31 3.64
C TYR A 117 -2.13 9.63 5.00
N PRO A 118 -3.14 8.87 5.48
CA PRO A 118 -3.10 8.27 6.81
C PRO A 118 -2.44 6.88 6.83
N GLY A 119 -1.87 6.43 5.71
CA GLY A 119 -1.45 5.03 5.53
C GLY A 119 -2.63 4.07 5.26
N GLU A 120 -2.34 2.97 4.59
CA GLU A 120 -3.18 1.78 4.57
C GLU A 120 -2.96 0.96 5.85
N ASP A 121 -3.97 0.21 6.30
CA ASP A 121 -3.86 -0.48 7.60
C ASP A 121 -2.81 -1.59 7.57
N TYR A 122 -2.60 -2.24 6.42
CA TYR A 122 -1.54 -3.23 6.28
C TYR A 122 -0.13 -2.59 6.36
N GLU A 123 0.04 -1.34 5.91
CA GLU A 123 1.31 -0.62 6.05
C GLU A 123 1.57 -0.26 7.51
N ASP A 124 0.53 0.16 8.22
CA ASP A 124 0.57 0.49 9.65
C ASP A 124 0.85 -0.74 10.53
N ILE A 125 0.38 -1.91 10.13
CA ILE A 125 0.68 -3.19 10.78
C ILE A 125 2.12 -3.61 10.47
N TYR A 126 2.49 -3.67 9.19
CA TYR A 126 3.80 -4.21 8.81
C TYR A 126 4.96 -3.26 9.11
N LEU A 127 4.75 -1.95 9.24
CA LEU A 127 5.84 -1.07 9.67
C LEU A 127 6.42 -1.51 11.02
N ASN A 128 5.61 -1.98 11.97
CA ASN A 128 6.13 -2.48 13.26
C ASN A 128 6.79 -3.85 13.11
N VAL A 129 6.31 -4.69 12.19
CA VAL A 129 6.99 -5.95 11.85
C VAL A 129 8.41 -5.67 11.33
N PHE A 130 8.55 -4.70 10.43
CA PHE A 130 9.87 -4.31 9.90
C PHE A 130 10.73 -3.60 10.93
N LYS A 131 10.16 -2.78 11.82
CA LYS A 131 10.88 -2.24 12.98
C LYS A 131 11.40 -3.36 13.90
N ALA A 132 10.59 -4.40 14.16
CA ALA A 132 11.04 -5.56 14.93
C ALA A 132 12.21 -6.28 14.25
N LEU A 133 12.14 -6.52 12.95
CA LEU A 133 13.24 -7.14 12.18
C LEU A 133 14.52 -6.29 12.20
N ASN A 134 14.38 -4.96 12.06
CA ASN A 134 15.50 -4.03 12.22
C ASN A 134 16.12 -4.17 13.62
N TYR A 135 15.31 -4.19 14.68
CA TYR A 135 15.83 -4.36 16.05
C TYR A 135 16.48 -5.72 16.27
N ILE A 136 15.97 -6.79 15.67
CA ILE A 136 16.62 -8.11 15.67
C ILE A 136 18.01 -8.02 15.03
N ALA A 137 18.12 -7.39 13.86
CA ALA A 137 19.40 -7.21 13.18
C ALA A 137 20.39 -6.35 13.98
N LEU A 138 19.90 -5.47 14.84
CA LEU A 138 20.68 -4.65 15.76
C LEU A 138 20.98 -5.34 17.11
N GLY A 139 20.49 -6.57 17.33
CA GLY A 139 20.65 -7.28 18.60
C GLY A 139 19.83 -6.71 19.76
N LEU A 140 18.75 -5.97 19.46
CA LEU A 140 17.90 -5.27 20.43
C LEU A 140 16.57 -6.02 20.63
N THR A 141 16.62 -7.21 21.22
CA THR A 141 15.46 -8.12 21.40
C THR A 141 14.27 -7.47 22.11
N GLU A 142 14.50 -6.76 23.22
CA GLU A 142 13.43 -6.10 23.98
C GLU A 142 12.71 -5.03 23.16
N ALA A 143 13.45 -4.27 22.34
CA ALA A 143 12.86 -3.29 21.45
C ALA A 143 12.02 -3.98 20.36
N ALA A 144 12.49 -5.11 19.81
CA ALA A 144 11.72 -5.89 18.86
C ALA A 144 10.40 -6.40 19.47
N LEU A 145 10.41 -6.90 20.71
CA LEU A 145 9.19 -7.34 21.42
C LEU A 145 8.18 -6.21 21.64
N VAL A 146 8.64 -4.98 21.89
CA VAL A 146 7.75 -3.80 21.97
C VAL A 146 7.01 -3.59 20.64
N GLU A 147 7.71 -3.69 19.52
CA GLU A 147 7.10 -3.54 18.19
C GLU A 147 6.11 -4.67 17.88
N ILE A 148 6.41 -5.91 18.26
CA ILE A 148 5.46 -7.02 18.12
C ILE A 148 4.18 -6.79 18.95
N ARG A 149 4.29 -6.26 20.17
CA ARG A 149 3.13 -5.87 20.97
C ARG A 149 2.32 -4.75 20.31
N ARG A 150 2.98 -3.78 19.65
CA ARG A 150 2.30 -2.71 18.89
C ARG A 150 1.46 -3.27 17.75
N VAL A 151 1.95 -4.26 17.00
CA VAL A 151 1.17 -4.96 15.96
C VAL A 151 -0.14 -5.52 16.56
N GLN A 152 -0.04 -6.22 17.69
CA GLN A 152 -1.20 -6.83 18.35
C GLN A 152 -2.23 -5.77 18.81
N ILE A 153 -1.77 -4.65 19.35
CA ILE A 153 -2.63 -3.52 19.72
C ILE A 153 -3.36 -2.98 18.48
N LYS A 154 -2.65 -2.76 17.37
CA LYS A 154 -3.24 -2.25 16.12
C LYS A 154 -4.30 -3.18 15.54
N LEU A 155 -4.04 -4.49 15.52
CA LEU A 155 -5.00 -5.50 15.08
C LEU A 155 -6.27 -5.49 15.94
N ASN A 156 -6.13 -5.45 17.28
CA ASN A 156 -7.26 -5.41 18.21
C ASN A 156 -8.14 -4.16 18.05
N LEU A 157 -7.56 -3.03 17.65
CA LEU A 157 -8.28 -1.77 17.46
C LEU A 157 -8.89 -1.61 16.06
N LEU A 158 -8.55 -2.50 15.11
CA LEU A 158 -8.89 -2.32 13.70
C LEU A 158 -10.39 -2.46 13.42
N GLU A 159 -11.07 -3.40 14.09
CA GLU A 159 -12.53 -3.56 13.94
C GLU A 159 -13.26 -2.29 14.42
N ASP A 160 -12.89 -1.79 15.60
CA ASP A 160 -13.46 -0.56 16.16
C ASP A 160 -13.18 0.67 15.29
N LYS A 161 -11.98 0.74 14.69
CA LYS A 161 -11.62 1.79 13.72
C LYS A 161 -12.58 1.81 12.53
N TYR A 162 -12.88 0.64 11.95
CA TYR A 162 -13.81 0.53 10.82
C TYR A 162 -15.26 0.81 11.21
N ARG A 163 -15.69 0.33 12.38
CA ARG A 163 -17.03 0.57 12.91
C ARG A 163 -17.28 2.06 13.11
N LYS A 164 -16.39 2.74 13.83
CA LYS A 164 -16.45 4.19 14.06
C LYS A 164 -16.42 4.99 12.76
N SER A 165 -15.59 4.59 11.80
CA SER A 165 -15.51 5.27 10.49
C SER A 165 -16.81 5.14 9.69
N THR A 166 -17.46 3.98 9.75
CA THR A 166 -18.74 3.72 9.07
C THR A 166 -19.89 4.46 9.75
N GLU A 167 -19.97 4.40 11.09
CA GLU A 167 -20.95 5.15 11.90
C GLU A 167 -20.82 6.66 11.65
N ALA A 168 -19.59 7.18 11.67
CA ALA A 168 -19.33 8.59 11.40
C ALA A 168 -19.83 8.99 10.00
N TYR A 169 -19.52 8.21 8.96
CA TYR A 169 -20.04 8.49 7.62
C TYR A 169 -21.58 8.48 7.59
N ASN A 170 -22.21 7.44 8.14
CA ASN A 170 -23.67 7.27 8.09
C ASN A 170 -24.42 8.36 8.87
N ASN A 171 -23.81 8.92 9.92
CA ASN A 171 -24.41 9.97 10.74
C ASN A 171 -24.12 11.39 10.23
N SER A 172 -23.37 11.54 9.13
CA SER A 172 -23.05 12.86 8.59
C SER A 172 -24.23 13.50 7.86
N GLU A 173 -24.39 14.81 8.00
CA GLU A 173 -25.44 15.58 7.29
C GLU A 173 -25.29 15.48 5.76
N ASP A 174 -24.08 15.20 5.30
CA ASP A 174 -23.71 15.02 3.90
C ASP A 174 -23.96 13.60 3.36
N ALA A 175 -24.35 12.66 4.23
CA ALA A 175 -24.58 11.27 3.85
C ALA A 175 -25.81 11.15 2.93
N LYS A 176 -25.57 10.80 1.67
CA LYS A 176 -26.63 10.47 0.70
C LYS A 176 -26.74 8.96 0.52
N GLY A 177 -27.09 8.26 1.60
CA GLY A 177 -27.21 6.81 1.69
C GLY A 177 -26.48 6.23 2.90
N SER A 178 -26.75 4.96 3.25
CA SER A 178 -26.02 4.24 4.29
C SER A 178 -24.99 3.28 3.68
N ILE A 179 -23.86 3.16 4.34
CA ILE A 179 -22.83 2.16 4.05
C ILE A 179 -22.90 1.10 5.14
N GLU A 180 -22.95 -0.16 4.71
CA GLU A 180 -22.95 -1.29 5.62
C GLU A 180 -21.55 -1.50 6.22
N PHE A 181 -21.49 -1.66 7.54
CA PHE A 181 -20.26 -2.01 8.22
C PHE A 181 -19.86 -3.46 7.87
N ARG A 182 -18.62 -3.63 7.43
CA ARG A 182 -18.02 -4.96 7.24
C ARG A 182 -17.11 -5.27 8.41
N LYS A 183 -17.46 -6.32 9.16
CA LYS A 183 -16.65 -6.79 10.28
C LYS A 183 -15.28 -7.25 9.79
N SER A 184 -14.23 -6.68 10.36
CA SER A 184 -12.87 -7.21 10.20
C SER A 184 -12.74 -8.50 10.99
N ARG A 185 -12.15 -9.53 10.38
CA ARG A 185 -11.72 -10.74 11.10
C ARG A 185 -10.21 -10.76 11.32
N LEU A 186 -9.54 -9.62 11.18
CA LEU A 186 -8.09 -9.48 11.30
C LEU A 186 -7.69 -9.36 12.77
N HIS A 187 -7.27 -10.45 13.40
CA HIS A 187 -6.87 -10.50 14.81
C HIS A 187 -5.52 -11.15 15.06
N ASN A 188 -5.02 -11.97 14.12
CA ASN A 188 -3.70 -12.59 14.21
C ASN A 188 -2.93 -12.39 12.89
N ASP A 189 -1.76 -11.75 12.93
CA ASP A 189 -0.81 -11.69 11.82
C ASP A 189 0.28 -12.75 12.04
N ALA A 190 0.33 -13.77 11.19
CA ALA A 190 1.17 -14.94 11.40
C ALA A 190 2.66 -14.60 11.42
N LEU A 191 3.10 -13.62 10.63
CA LEU A 191 4.49 -13.16 10.63
C LEU A 191 4.87 -12.49 11.96
N ALA A 192 4.05 -11.56 12.45
CA ALA A 192 4.29 -10.91 13.73
C ALA A 192 4.27 -11.91 14.89
N ARG A 193 3.33 -12.87 14.88
CA ARG A 193 3.25 -13.95 15.86
C ARG A 193 4.48 -14.86 15.80
N TYR A 194 4.95 -15.21 14.60
CA TYR A 194 6.18 -15.99 14.39
C TYR A 194 7.41 -15.28 14.95
N ILE A 195 7.57 -13.99 14.67
CA ILE A 195 8.68 -13.21 15.21
C ILE A 195 8.58 -13.14 16.74
N GLY A 196 7.38 -12.90 17.29
CA GLY A 196 7.13 -12.95 18.73
C GLY A 196 7.55 -14.29 19.35
N LEU A 197 7.16 -15.40 18.73
CA LEU A 197 7.55 -16.75 19.15
C LEU A 197 9.07 -16.87 19.24
N LEU A 198 9.79 -16.48 18.19
CA LEU A 198 11.25 -16.54 18.14
C LEU A 198 11.90 -15.72 19.27
N LEU A 199 11.42 -14.50 19.50
CA LEU A 199 11.97 -13.59 20.50
C LEU A 199 11.69 -14.09 21.93
N TYR A 200 10.46 -14.48 22.23
CA TYR A 200 10.12 -15.05 23.54
C TYR A 200 10.92 -16.32 23.83
N ARG A 201 11.11 -17.17 22.82
CA ARG A 201 11.95 -18.36 22.95
C ARG A 201 13.41 -18.00 23.25
N ALA A 202 13.97 -17.00 22.56
CA ALA A 202 15.35 -16.56 22.77
C ALA A 202 15.57 -15.99 24.18
N GLU A 203 14.56 -15.32 24.76
CA GLU A 203 14.60 -14.81 26.14
C GLU A 203 14.24 -15.87 27.21
N GLY A 204 13.92 -17.11 26.79
CA GLY A 204 13.54 -18.20 27.70
C GLY A 204 12.09 -18.14 28.21
N PHE A 205 11.27 -17.24 27.67
CA PHE A 205 9.83 -17.13 27.96
C PHE A 205 9.03 -18.16 27.15
N LEU A 206 9.20 -19.44 27.47
CA LEU A 206 8.65 -20.56 26.70
C LEU A 206 7.10 -20.62 26.71
N ASP A 207 6.47 -20.14 27.78
CA ASP A 207 5.00 -20.07 27.85
C ASP A 207 4.46 -19.02 26.88
N ASP A 208 5.07 -17.83 26.82
CA ASP A 208 4.72 -16.80 25.85
C ASP A 208 4.98 -17.26 24.41
N ALA A 209 6.10 -17.92 24.15
CA ALA A 209 6.38 -18.52 22.83
C ALA A 209 5.30 -19.56 22.43
N ARG A 210 4.82 -20.36 23.37
CA ARG A 210 3.72 -21.32 23.14
C ARG A 210 2.41 -20.60 22.84
N ILE A 211 2.12 -19.49 23.50
CA ILE A 211 0.94 -18.66 23.23
C ILE A 211 1.00 -18.09 21.81
N GLU A 212 2.15 -17.55 21.39
CA GLU A 212 2.30 -17.04 20.02
C GLU A 212 2.06 -18.14 18.97
N LYS A 213 2.55 -19.37 19.22
CA LYS A 213 2.26 -20.53 18.36
C LYS A 213 0.76 -20.84 18.26
N VAL A 214 0.04 -20.80 19.37
CA VAL A 214 -1.43 -21.01 19.39
C VAL A 214 -2.13 -19.96 18.55
N PHE A 215 -1.69 -18.69 18.59
CA PHE A 215 -2.28 -17.64 17.76
C PHE A 215 -1.98 -17.80 16.26
N ILE A 216 -0.83 -18.38 15.89
CA ILE A 216 -0.57 -18.76 14.49
C ILE A 216 -1.55 -19.86 14.06
N ASP A 217 -1.76 -20.87 14.90
CA ASP A 217 -2.72 -21.94 14.62
C ASP A 217 -4.16 -21.40 14.46
N GLU A 218 -4.58 -20.52 15.38
CA GLU A 218 -5.89 -19.86 15.31
C GLU A 218 -6.05 -19.05 14.01
N ALA A 219 -5.00 -18.39 13.53
CA ALA A 219 -5.06 -17.62 12.29
C ALA A 219 -5.51 -18.46 11.09
N TRP A 220 -5.00 -19.70 10.96
CA TRP A 220 -5.43 -20.65 9.92
C TRP A 220 -6.85 -21.17 10.10
N GLU A 221 -7.33 -21.25 11.33
CA GLU A 221 -8.68 -21.73 11.64
C GLU A 221 -9.75 -20.67 11.38
N THR A 222 -9.48 -19.42 11.79
CA THR A 222 -10.47 -18.36 11.90
C THR A 222 -10.37 -17.29 10.80
N GLN A 223 -9.21 -17.19 10.12
CA GLN A 223 -8.93 -16.16 9.10
C GLN A 223 -8.59 -16.77 7.73
N LYS A 224 -9.34 -17.79 7.31
CA LYS A 224 -9.13 -18.51 6.03
C LYS A 224 -9.15 -17.62 4.78
N GLN A 225 -9.71 -16.42 4.84
CA GLN A 225 -9.62 -15.46 3.74
C GLN A 225 -8.18 -14.95 3.50
N LEU A 226 -7.33 -15.01 4.52
CA LEU A 226 -5.90 -14.67 4.45
C LEU A 226 -5.02 -15.91 4.35
N TYR A 227 -5.33 -16.93 5.15
CA TYR A 227 -4.53 -18.16 5.29
C TYR A 227 -5.23 -19.34 4.62
N ASP A 228 -5.44 -19.26 3.31
CA ASP A 228 -6.03 -20.31 2.46
C ASP A 228 -4.98 -21.25 1.82
N PHE A 229 -3.74 -21.19 2.28
CA PHE A 229 -2.61 -22.01 1.85
C PHE A 229 -2.18 -22.99 2.96
N PRO A 230 -1.39 -24.03 2.65
CA PRO A 230 -0.91 -24.96 3.66
C PRO A 230 -0.17 -24.25 4.81
N LYS A 231 -0.46 -24.63 6.04
CA LYS A 231 0.23 -24.09 7.22
C LYS A 231 1.67 -24.60 7.24
N PRO A 232 2.68 -23.72 7.41
CA PRO A 232 4.07 -24.14 7.44
C PRO A 232 4.38 -24.92 8.73
N THR A 233 5.51 -25.63 8.74
CA THR A 233 6.06 -26.22 9.95
C THR A 233 6.50 -25.11 10.90
N LEU A 234 5.81 -24.99 12.03
CA LEU A 234 6.12 -23.95 13.02
C LEU A 234 7.34 -24.33 13.88
N PRO A 235 8.13 -23.33 14.33
CA PRO A 235 9.30 -23.54 15.18
C PRO A 235 9.04 -24.43 16.40
N THR A 236 10.08 -25.13 16.85
CA THR A 236 10.04 -25.85 18.12
C THR A 236 10.03 -24.87 19.29
N ILE A 237 9.22 -25.14 20.32
CA ILE A 237 9.18 -24.27 21.51
C ILE A 237 10.38 -24.54 22.40
N GLU A 238 10.66 -25.82 22.65
CA GLU A 238 11.76 -26.25 23.50
C GLU A 238 13.00 -26.51 22.64
N SER A 239 14.13 -25.93 23.06
CA SER A 239 15.42 -26.25 22.47
C SER A 239 15.94 -27.56 23.09
N PRO A 240 16.46 -28.52 22.30
CA PRO A 240 17.23 -29.62 22.85
C PRO A 240 18.50 -29.04 23.50
N VAL A 241 18.43 -28.83 24.82
CA VAL A 241 19.40 -28.07 25.61
C VAL A 241 20.82 -28.52 25.30
N GLY A 242 21.63 -27.61 24.73
CA GLY A 242 23.08 -27.75 24.58
C GLY A 242 23.58 -28.71 23.49
N GLU A 243 22.69 -29.36 22.72
CA GLU A 243 23.11 -30.37 21.73
C GLU A 243 23.09 -29.88 20.27
N LYS A 244 22.17 -28.98 19.93
CA LYS A 244 21.96 -28.48 18.56
C LYS A 244 21.84 -26.96 18.53
N ALA A 245 22.32 -26.36 17.46
CA ALA A 245 22.01 -24.99 17.10
C ALA A 245 20.69 -24.96 16.33
N ILE A 246 19.72 -24.18 16.81
CA ILE A 246 18.46 -23.94 16.11
C ILE A 246 18.65 -22.72 15.22
N VAL A 247 18.52 -22.89 13.92
CA VAL A 247 18.70 -21.83 12.91
C VAL A 247 17.36 -21.49 12.29
N ASN A 248 16.99 -20.21 12.37
CA ASN A 248 15.72 -19.67 11.91
C ASN A 248 15.93 -18.90 10.62
N PHE A 249 15.30 -19.34 9.55
CA PHE A 249 15.32 -18.67 8.26
C PHE A 249 14.01 -17.94 8.03
N LEU A 250 14.10 -16.66 7.67
CA LEU A 250 12.98 -15.87 7.17
C LEU A 250 13.36 -15.31 5.81
N SER A 251 12.49 -15.54 4.80
CA SER A 251 12.71 -14.95 3.50
C SER A 251 11.52 -14.26 2.87
N PHE A 252 11.76 -13.06 2.36
CA PHE A 252 10.78 -12.26 1.64
C PHE A 252 10.93 -12.41 0.13
N SER A 253 9.79 -12.43 -0.57
CA SER A 253 9.79 -12.42 -2.03
C SER A 253 8.67 -11.56 -2.60
N GLY A 254 8.92 -11.02 -3.80
CA GLY A 254 8.00 -10.15 -4.53
C GLY A 254 7.78 -8.80 -3.85
N LEU A 255 7.06 -7.92 -4.54
CA LEU A 255 6.67 -6.62 -4.03
C LEU A 255 5.16 -6.57 -3.73
N SER A 256 4.77 -5.87 -2.66
CA SER A 256 3.38 -5.65 -2.24
C SER A 256 2.50 -5.14 -3.39
N PRO A 257 1.17 -5.15 -3.35
CA PRO A 257 0.37 -4.63 -4.47
C PRO A 257 0.53 -3.11 -4.67
N ALA A 258 0.28 -2.62 -5.87
CA ALA A 258 0.20 -1.19 -6.18
C ALA A 258 -1.26 -0.76 -6.40
N LYS A 259 -1.59 0.51 -6.12
CA LYS A 259 -2.88 1.09 -6.51
C LYS A 259 -2.77 1.73 -7.88
N LEU A 260 -3.68 1.34 -8.77
CA LEU A 260 -3.82 1.87 -10.12
C LEU A 260 -5.18 2.54 -10.27
N ALA A 261 -5.29 3.58 -11.09
CA ALA A 261 -6.56 4.25 -11.32
C ALA A 261 -7.39 3.57 -12.42
N ASP A 262 -8.64 3.26 -12.11
CA ASP A 262 -9.69 2.99 -13.10
C ASP A 262 -10.67 4.17 -13.10
N THR A 263 -11.08 4.61 -14.30
CA THR A 263 -11.91 5.80 -14.48
C THR A 263 -13.08 5.51 -15.40
N LEU A 264 -14.29 5.69 -14.87
CA LEU A 264 -15.52 5.73 -15.64
C LEU A 264 -15.82 7.18 -16.05
N ARG A 265 -16.00 7.40 -17.35
CA ARG A 265 -16.44 8.66 -17.92
C ARG A 265 -17.80 8.47 -18.57
N ILE A 266 -18.74 9.34 -18.23
CA ILE A 266 -20.08 9.39 -18.81
C ILE A 266 -20.25 10.75 -19.46
N ARG A 267 -20.70 10.79 -20.71
CA ARG A 267 -21.04 12.02 -21.41
C ARG A 267 -22.40 11.89 -22.08
N THR A 268 -23.27 12.89 -21.94
CA THR A 268 -24.50 12.93 -22.70
C THR A 268 -24.30 13.70 -24.00
N GLY A 269 -24.75 13.11 -25.10
CA GLY A 269 -25.04 13.77 -26.37
C GLY A 269 -26.55 13.82 -26.57
N LYS A 270 -26.99 14.46 -27.66
CA LYS A 270 -28.41 14.43 -28.04
C LYS A 270 -28.89 12.98 -28.24
N ASP A 271 -29.91 12.58 -27.48
CA ASP A 271 -30.52 11.24 -27.50
C ASP A 271 -29.56 10.08 -27.19
N MET A 272 -28.36 10.36 -26.66
CA MET A 272 -27.31 9.37 -26.45
C MET A 272 -26.52 9.60 -25.16
N VAL A 273 -26.08 8.51 -24.54
CA VAL A 273 -25.11 8.50 -23.44
C VAL A 273 -23.90 7.71 -23.87
N TYR A 274 -22.73 8.32 -23.78
CA TYR A 274 -21.43 7.70 -24.03
C TYR A 274 -20.79 7.29 -22.71
N LEU A 275 -20.26 6.08 -22.68
CA LEU A 275 -19.56 5.48 -21.55
C LEU A 275 -18.15 5.12 -22.01
N ALA A 276 -17.13 5.64 -21.35
CA ALA A 276 -15.75 5.23 -21.55
C ALA A 276 -15.12 4.81 -20.23
N ILE A 277 -14.42 3.68 -20.26
CA ILE A 277 -13.65 3.17 -19.12
C ILE A 277 -12.18 3.22 -19.52
N THR A 278 -11.38 3.96 -18.75
CA THR A 278 -9.92 3.94 -18.87
C THR A 278 -9.32 3.34 -17.62
N GLY A 279 -8.21 2.63 -17.74
CA GLY A 279 -7.46 2.16 -16.58
C GLY A 279 -5.98 2.40 -16.73
N GLN A 280 -5.30 2.43 -15.60
CA GLN A 280 -3.86 2.63 -15.54
C GLN A 280 -3.16 1.27 -15.59
N SER A 281 -2.14 1.14 -16.44
CA SER A 281 -1.26 -0.02 -16.50
C SER A 281 -0.19 0.02 -15.40
N GLU A 282 0.54 -1.07 -15.19
CA GLU A 282 1.64 -1.15 -14.21
C GLU A 282 2.80 -0.17 -14.51
N LYS A 283 2.88 0.34 -15.74
CA LYS A 283 3.81 1.41 -16.13
C LYS A 283 3.27 2.81 -15.81
N TYR A 284 2.17 2.89 -15.06
CA TYR A 284 1.46 4.10 -14.69
C TYR A 284 0.89 4.90 -15.88
N VAL A 285 0.69 4.23 -17.02
CA VAL A 285 0.12 4.83 -18.25
C VAL A 285 -1.38 4.58 -18.28
N THR A 286 -2.18 5.60 -18.57
CA THR A 286 -3.64 5.47 -18.70
C THR A 286 -4.02 5.06 -20.12
N GLU A 287 -4.82 4.00 -20.23
CA GLU A 287 -5.23 3.39 -21.48
C GLU A 287 -6.77 3.24 -21.54
N LEU A 288 -7.35 3.29 -22.74
CA LEU A 288 -8.78 3.04 -22.95
C LEU A 288 -9.04 1.53 -22.88
N ILE A 289 -9.85 1.10 -21.91
CA ILE A 289 -10.21 -0.30 -21.69
C ILE A 289 -11.51 -0.65 -22.40
N GLY A 290 -12.47 0.28 -22.41
CA GLY A 290 -13.77 0.01 -23.00
C GLY A 290 -14.50 1.29 -23.37
N PHE A 291 -15.35 1.16 -24.40
CA PHE A 291 -16.23 2.21 -24.86
C PHE A 291 -17.59 1.62 -25.22
N ASN A 292 -18.67 2.28 -24.78
CA ASN A 292 -20.04 1.89 -25.10
C ASN A 292 -20.92 3.13 -25.23
N PHE A 293 -22.09 2.98 -25.84
CA PHE A 293 -23.09 4.03 -25.91
C PHE A 293 -24.50 3.46 -25.72
N LEU A 294 -25.38 4.28 -25.15
CA LEU A 294 -26.79 3.97 -24.93
C LEU A 294 -27.63 5.02 -25.66
N ALA A 295 -28.56 4.59 -26.51
CA ALA A 295 -29.56 5.49 -27.07
C ALA A 295 -30.64 5.73 -26.01
N ILE A 296 -30.74 6.97 -25.53
CA ILE A 296 -31.73 7.39 -24.54
C ILE A 296 -32.48 8.59 -25.12
N PRO A 297 -33.59 8.35 -25.85
CA PRO A 297 -34.38 9.42 -26.44
C PRO A 297 -34.80 10.46 -25.39
N GLY A 298 -34.63 11.74 -25.72
CA GLY A 298 -34.97 12.86 -24.85
C GLY A 298 -33.85 13.32 -23.92
N ILE A 299 -32.70 12.63 -23.86
CA ILE A 299 -31.56 13.13 -23.08
C ILE A 299 -30.87 14.29 -23.80
N LYS A 300 -30.60 15.36 -23.05
CA LYS A 300 -29.90 16.55 -23.57
C LYS A 300 -28.39 16.34 -23.52
N GLU A 301 -27.69 16.96 -24.46
CA GLU A 301 -26.23 17.04 -24.42
C GLU A 301 -25.73 17.94 -23.29
N GLY A 302 -24.50 17.70 -22.85
CA GLY A 302 -23.77 18.64 -21.99
C GLY A 302 -23.47 18.15 -20.58
N ILE A 303 -23.96 16.99 -20.17
CA ILE A 303 -23.57 16.35 -18.91
C ILE A 303 -22.24 15.63 -19.13
N HIS A 304 -21.26 15.94 -18.29
CA HIS A 304 -19.97 15.25 -18.23
C HIS A 304 -19.73 14.76 -16.82
N PHE A 305 -19.48 13.47 -16.69
CA PHE A 305 -19.27 12.80 -15.42
C PHE A 305 -17.97 12.02 -15.46
N LYS A 306 -17.13 12.20 -14.44
CA LYS A 306 -15.92 11.39 -14.21
C LYS A 306 -16.02 10.81 -12.81
N ILE A 307 -15.88 9.49 -12.71
CA ILE A 307 -15.61 8.80 -11.45
C ILE A 307 -14.28 8.09 -11.64
N GLN A 308 -13.33 8.32 -10.74
CA GLN A 308 -12.11 7.55 -10.68
C GLN A 308 -12.04 6.80 -9.35
N PHE A 309 -11.73 5.52 -9.41
CA PHE A 309 -11.59 4.66 -8.24
C PHE A 309 -10.23 3.93 -8.28
N PRO A 310 -9.63 3.66 -7.12
CA PRO A 310 -8.42 2.88 -7.07
C PRO A 310 -8.76 1.41 -7.30
N ARG A 311 -7.92 0.71 -8.05
CA ARG A 311 -7.86 -0.74 -8.17
C ARG A 311 -6.53 -1.21 -7.59
N LEU A 312 -6.57 -2.21 -6.71
CA LEU A 312 -5.36 -2.86 -6.23
C LEU A 312 -4.85 -3.83 -7.30
N SER A 313 -3.58 -3.73 -7.67
CA SER A 313 -2.92 -4.55 -8.67
C SER A 313 -1.77 -5.30 -8.03
N LYS A 314 -1.89 -6.63 -7.96
CA LYS A 314 -0.82 -7.51 -7.48
C LYS A 314 0.38 -7.43 -8.41
N ARG A 315 1.59 -7.53 -7.86
CA ARG A 315 2.85 -7.44 -8.62
C ARG A 315 3.51 -8.82 -8.63
N SER A 316 2.72 -9.84 -8.98
CA SER A 316 3.00 -11.28 -8.82
C SER A 316 4.50 -11.62 -8.85
N SER A 317 4.97 -12.22 -7.76
CA SER A 317 6.32 -12.80 -7.72
C SER A 317 6.39 -13.95 -8.71
N THR A 318 7.48 -14.04 -9.47
CA THR A 318 7.83 -15.25 -10.23
C THR A 318 8.53 -16.29 -9.36
N VAL A 319 8.82 -16.03 -8.08
CA VAL A 319 9.38 -17.01 -7.15
C VAL A 319 8.26 -17.94 -6.72
N ASP A 320 8.45 -19.25 -6.90
CA ASP A 320 7.54 -20.27 -6.36
C ASP A 320 8.21 -21.17 -5.31
N ARG A 321 9.54 -21.19 -5.24
CA ARG A 321 10.32 -21.98 -4.28
C ARG A 321 11.54 -21.21 -3.78
N ILE A 322 11.84 -21.32 -2.48
CA ILE A 322 13.02 -20.74 -1.84
C ILE A 322 13.77 -21.84 -1.12
N ILE A 323 15.04 -22.06 -1.46
CA ILE A 323 15.84 -23.18 -0.98
C ILE A 323 17.02 -22.68 -0.16
N VAL A 324 17.23 -23.27 1.02
CA VAL A 324 18.43 -23.08 1.84
C VAL A 324 19.45 -24.16 1.52
N LYS A 325 20.67 -23.71 1.21
CA LYS A 325 21.86 -24.54 1.09
C LYS A 325 22.87 -24.20 2.16
N LEU A 326 23.43 -25.24 2.79
CA LEU A 326 24.57 -25.15 3.69
C LEU A 326 25.72 -25.94 3.06
N ASP A 327 26.88 -25.31 2.90
CA ASP A 327 28.07 -25.90 2.27
C ASP A 327 27.78 -26.52 0.88
N GLY A 328 26.86 -25.89 0.14
CA GLY A 328 26.43 -26.31 -1.20
C GLY A 328 25.42 -27.45 -1.23
N VAL A 329 25.04 -28.00 -0.08
CA VAL A 329 24.02 -29.06 0.05
C VAL A 329 22.67 -28.44 0.37
N GLU A 330 21.60 -28.91 -0.27
CA GLU A 330 20.22 -28.49 0.03
C GLU A 330 19.74 -29.09 1.36
N TYR A 331 19.28 -28.23 2.27
CA TYR A 331 18.82 -28.62 3.60
C TYR A 331 17.31 -28.46 3.79
N ALA A 332 16.71 -27.40 3.23
CA ALA A 332 15.28 -27.15 3.35
C ALA A 332 14.75 -26.26 2.22
N GLU A 333 13.47 -26.44 1.92
CA GLU A 333 12.65 -25.49 1.18
C GLU A 333 11.84 -24.68 2.20
N LEU A 334 11.83 -23.35 2.07
CA LEU A 334 11.10 -22.46 2.95
C LEU A 334 9.60 -22.49 2.62
N GLU A 335 8.78 -22.61 3.65
CA GLU A 335 7.33 -22.71 3.54
C GLU A 335 6.67 -21.33 3.70
N LEU A 336 5.64 -21.03 2.91
CA LEU A 336 4.91 -19.75 2.99
C LEU A 336 4.25 -19.58 4.37
N LEU A 337 4.56 -18.48 5.05
CA LEU A 337 3.96 -18.11 6.35
C LEU A 337 2.97 -16.97 6.20
N GLU A 338 3.30 -15.95 5.43
CA GLU A 338 2.51 -14.72 5.36
C GLU A 338 2.39 -14.21 3.93
N SER A 339 1.19 -13.73 3.58
CA SER A 339 0.91 -13.09 2.31
C SER A 339 0.45 -11.66 2.54
N MET A 340 1.42 -10.75 2.55
CA MET A 340 1.19 -9.31 2.63
C MET A 340 0.30 -8.81 1.47
N GLU A 341 0.36 -9.46 0.30
CA GLU A 341 -0.58 -9.18 -0.80
C GLU A 341 -2.03 -9.48 -0.43
N LYS A 342 -2.31 -10.60 0.26
CA LYS A 342 -3.66 -10.95 0.72
C LYS A 342 -4.12 -10.01 1.82
N LEU A 343 -3.27 -9.65 2.79
CA LEU A 343 -3.64 -8.69 3.83
C LEU A 343 -3.93 -7.30 3.22
N SER A 344 -3.11 -6.87 2.26
CA SER A 344 -3.33 -5.62 1.51
C SER A 344 -4.65 -5.67 0.74
N GLU A 345 -4.96 -6.78 0.07
CA GLU A 345 -6.23 -6.97 -0.64
C GLU A 345 -7.44 -6.95 0.30
N GLU A 346 -7.37 -7.61 1.45
CA GLU A 346 -8.46 -7.68 2.40
C GLU A 346 -8.74 -6.31 3.03
N THR A 347 -7.71 -5.63 3.54
CA THR A 347 -7.85 -4.28 4.11
C THR A 347 -8.34 -3.27 3.08
N PHE A 348 -7.86 -3.36 1.83
CA PHE A 348 -8.35 -2.56 0.72
C PHE A 348 -9.84 -2.81 0.45
N ARG A 349 -10.27 -4.08 0.38
CA ARG A 349 -11.65 -4.49 0.13
C ARG A 349 -12.62 -4.03 1.23
N LEU A 350 -12.17 -4.03 2.49
CA LEU A 350 -12.96 -3.52 3.62
C LEU A 350 -13.22 -2.01 3.51
N LYS A 351 -12.25 -1.23 2.99
CA LYS A 351 -12.39 0.22 2.78
C LYS A 351 -13.06 0.62 1.46
N GLN A 352 -13.14 -0.27 0.48
CA GLN A 352 -13.66 0.05 -0.86
C GLN A 352 -15.08 0.66 -0.87
N PRO A 353 -16.09 0.13 -0.15
CA PRO A 353 -17.43 0.70 -0.18
C PRO A 353 -17.47 2.18 0.25
N LEU A 354 -16.71 2.52 1.29
CA LEU A 354 -16.57 3.88 1.78
C LEU A 354 -15.89 4.81 0.77
N ARG A 355 -14.80 4.37 0.15
CA ARG A 355 -14.04 5.15 -0.85
C ARG A 355 -14.86 5.41 -2.12
N VAL A 356 -15.48 4.36 -2.67
CA VAL A 356 -16.28 4.46 -3.90
C VAL A 356 -17.55 5.27 -3.67
N GLY A 357 -18.26 5.04 -2.55
CA GLY A 357 -19.47 5.79 -2.21
C GLY A 357 -19.23 7.30 -2.13
N LYS A 358 -18.20 7.72 -1.39
CA LYS A 358 -17.79 9.14 -1.29
C LYS A 358 -17.47 9.74 -2.67
N THR A 359 -16.76 9.00 -3.51
CA THR A 359 -16.37 9.44 -4.85
C THR A 359 -17.60 9.67 -5.75
N ILE A 360 -18.57 8.75 -5.73
CA ILE A 360 -19.82 8.88 -6.51
C ILE A 360 -20.61 10.12 -6.05
N ILE A 361 -20.77 10.33 -4.74
CA ILE A 361 -21.50 11.47 -4.20
C ILE A 361 -20.81 12.78 -4.58
N ARG A 362 -19.49 12.88 -4.38
CA ARG A 362 -18.68 14.06 -4.72
C ARG A 362 -18.77 14.40 -6.20
N ALA A 363 -18.63 13.40 -7.08
CA ALA A 363 -18.79 13.58 -8.52
C ALA A 363 -20.19 14.09 -8.88
N THR A 364 -21.23 13.56 -8.24
CA THR A 364 -22.64 13.96 -8.48
C THR A 364 -22.90 15.39 -8.06
N LEU A 365 -22.54 15.77 -6.83
CA LEU A 365 -22.72 17.15 -6.32
C LEU A 365 -22.00 18.17 -7.20
N LYS A 366 -20.78 17.86 -7.60
CA LYS A 366 -19.99 18.73 -8.47
C LYS A 366 -20.62 18.91 -9.85
N THR A 367 -21.19 17.85 -10.41
CA THR A 367 -21.86 17.91 -11.71
C THR A 367 -23.10 18.78 -11.64
N VAL A 368 -23.92 18.63 -10.60
CA VAL A 368 -25.09 19.50 -10.35
C VAL A 368 -24.66 20.96 -10.20
N ALA A 369 -23.62 21.24 -9.41
CA ALA A 369 -23.12 22.60 -9.24
C ALA A 369 -22.58 23.21 -10.54
N LYS A 370 -21.93 22.41 -11.40
CA LYS A 370 -21.45 22.85 -12.72
C LYS A 370 -22.62 23.21 -13.65
N GLU A 371 -23.69 22.41 -13.67
CA GLU A 371 -24.88 22.72 -14.47
C GLU A 371 -25.59 23.99 -13.99
N MET A 372 -25.79 24.15 -12.67
CA MET A 372 -26.33 25.39 -12.09
C MET A 372 -25.41 26.61 -12.36
N GLY A 373 -24.09 26.40 -12.36
CA GLY A 373 -23.11 27.44 -12.68
C GLY A 373 -23.14 27.87 -14.14
N LYS A 374 -23.35 26.95 -15.09
CA LYS A 374 -23.54 27.27 -16.52
C LYS A 374 -24.76 28.17 -16.75
N GLU A 375 -25.84 27.97 -16.00
CA GLU A 375 -27.03 28.84 -16.05
C GLU A 375 -26.74 30.29 -15.59
N MET A 376 -25.76 30.49 -14.69
CA MET A 376 -25.30 31.82 -14.25
C MET A 376 -24.17 32.42 -15.12
N VAL A 377 -23.45 31.60 -15.89
CA VAL A 377 -22.24 31.98 -16.66
C VAL A 377 -22.50 32.11 -18.17
N ASN A 378 -23.76 32.06 -18.62
CA ASN A 378 -24.15 32.31 -20.02
C ASN A 378 -24.02 33.79 -20.45
N ARG A 379 -22.92 34.46 -20.08
CA ARG A 379 -22.34 35.60 -20.79
C ARG A 379 -20.86 35.31 -21.00
N GLU A 380 -20.52 35.07 -22.26
CA GLU A 380 -19.19 34.76 -22.80
C GLU A 380 -18.77 33.29 -22.68
N LEU A 381 -18.97 32.53 -23.77
CA LEU A 381 -17.91 31.92 -24.56
C LEU A 381 -18.55 31.23 -25.78
N ASN A 382 -18.22 31.72 -26.99
CA ASN A 382 -18.67 31.15 -28.25
C ASN A 382 -17.73 30.02 -28.71
N GLU A 383 -18.39 28.94 -29.12
CA GLU A 383 -18.15 28.04 -30.26
C GLU A 383 -16.70 27.74 -30.69
N THR A 384 -16.39 26.44 -30.71
CA THR A 384 -15.44 25.89 -31.69
C THR A 384 -16.12 24.72 -32.39
N ASP A 385 -16.14 24.82 -33.72
CA ASP A 385 -16.92 24.02 -34.64
C ASP A 385 -16.62 22.52 -34.62
N ASN A 386 -17.69 21.75 -34.77
CA ASN A 386 -17.71 20.31 -35.02
C ASN A 386 -17.08 19.97 -36.38
N THR A 387 -16.15 19.00 -36.41
CA THR A 387 -15.98 18.17 -37.62
C THR A 387 -15.44 16.79 -37.28
N GLY A 388 -16.29 15.78 -37.43
CA GLY A 388 -15.98 14.35 -37.27
C GLY A 388 -17.08 13.65 -36.48
N GLY A 389 -17.74 12.64 -37.08
CA GLY A 389 -19.00 12.04 -36.60
C GLY A 389 -19.07 11.74 -35.10
N SER A 390 -20.28 11.67 -34.55
CA SER A 390 -20.59 11.69 -33.10
C SER A 390 -19.70 10.81 -32.20
N ILE A 391 -19.19 9.70 -32.72
CA ILE A 391 -18.23 8.81 -32.03
C ILE A 391 -16.76 9.27 -32.19
N ALA A 392 -16.34 9.69 -33.38
CA ALA A 392 -14.98 10.18 -33.64
C ALA A 392 -14.70 11.50 -32.88
N GLY A 393 -15.67 12.43 -32.89
CA GLY A 393 -15.61 13.65 -32.07
C GLY A 393 -15.60 13.35 -30.57
N PHE A 394 -16.28 12.29 -30.12
CA PHE A 394 -16.19 11.83 -28.74
C PHE A 394 -14.78 11.30 -28.42
N LEU A 395 -14.19 10.44 -29.26
CA LEU A 395 -12.87 9.85 -29.00
C LEU A 395 -11.75 10.89 -28.98
N ILE A 396 -11.78 11.87 -29.88
CA ILE A 396 -10.80 12.97 -29.88
C ILE A 396 -10.93 13.82 -28.60
N ASN A 397 -12.15 14.18 -28.21
CA ASN A 397 -12.39 14.93 -26.98
C ASN A 397 -12.05 14.12 -25.72
N LEU A 398 -12.28 12.81 -25.72
CA LEU A 398 -11.89 11.92 -24.63
C LEU A 398 -10.37 11.92 -24.45
N VAL A 399 -9.60 11.86 -25.54
CA VAL A 399 -8.13 11.97 -25.51
C VAL A 399 -7.69 13.32 -24.96
N ALA A 400 -8.36 14.41 -25.32
CA ALA A 400 -8.09 15.74 -24.77
C ALA A 400 -8.48 15.87 -23.28
N ASP A 401 -9.63 15.35 -22.86
CA ASP A 401 -10.11 15.37 -21.47
C ASP A 401 -9.23 14.53 -20.53
N ILE A 402 -8.64 13.43 -21.03
CA ILE A 402 -7.61 12.66 -20.31
C ILE A 402 -6.40 13.53 -19.96
N ALA A 403 -6.09 14.55 -20.77
CA ALA A 403 -4.99 15.48 -20.52
C ALA A 403 -5.35 16.64 -19.56
N VAL A 404 -6.65 16.95 -19.35
CA VAL A 404 -7.11 18.19 -18.69
C VAL A 404 -7.92 17.98 -17.40
N ASP A 405 -8.58 16.82 -17.19
CA ASP A 405 -9.51 16.65 -16.07
C ASP A 405 -8.83 16.36 -14.71
N ALA A 406 -8.39 17.44 -14.05
CA ALA A 406 -7.52 17.43 -12.87
C ALA A 406 -8.25 17.24 -11.53
N SER A 407 -9.57 17.20 -11.51
CA SER A 407 -10.30 17.63 -10.31
C SER A 407 -11.07 16.55 -9.56
N GLU A 408 -11.13 15.33 -10.10
CA GLU A 408 -11.64 14.13 -9.43
C GLU A 408 -10.67 12.98 -9.72
N ASN A 409 -9.74 12.71 -8.81
CA ASN A 409 -8.82 11.57 -8.91
C ASN A 409 -8.89 10.71 -7.65
N ALA A 410 -8.71 9.40 -7.83
CA ALA A 410 -8.61 8.46 -6.73
C ALA A 410 -7.31 8.66 -5.96
N ASP A 411 -7.33 8.40 -4.65
CA ASP A 411 -6.10 8.32 -3.87
C ASP A 411 -5.38 7.01 -4.20
N LEU A 412 -4.25 7.13 -4.92
CA LEU A 412 -3.39 6.02 -5.32
C LEU A 412 -2.15 5.91 -4.43
N ARG A 413 -2.09 6.67 -3.33
CA ARG A 413 -0.97 6.61 -2.39
C ARG A 413 -0.99 5.25 -1.70
N VAL A 414 0.16 4.59 -1.76
CA VAL A 414 0.48 3.32 -1.13
C VAL A 414 1.98 3.08 -1.32
N SER A 415 2.65 2.65 -0.26
CA SER A 415 4.06 2.31 -0.29
C SER A 415 4.27 1.08 -1.15
N GLN A 416 5.30 1.16 -1.98
CA GLN A 416 5.57 0.16 -3.00
C GLN A 416 6.77 -0.72 -2.67
N PHE A 417 7.30 -0.64 -1.44
CA PHE A 417 8.54 -1.32 -1.04
C PHE A 417 8.36 -2.33 0.09
N PHE A 418 7.12 -2.60 0.52
CA PHE A 418 6.82 -3.80 1.29
C PHE A 418 6.93 -5.05 0.40
N PRO A 419 7.24 -6.24 0.95
CA PRO A 419 7.26 -7.46 0.18
C PRO A 419 5.84 -7.99 -0.11
N ALA A 420 5.75 -8.96 -1.02
CA ALA A 420 4.50 -9.66 -1.29
C ALA A 420 4.22 -10.80 -0.29
N SER A 421 5.29 -11.48 0.14
CA SER A 421 5.20 -12.73 0.90
C SER A 421 6.41 -12.94 1.81
N ALA A 422 6.21 -13.71 2.88
CA ALA A 422 7.25 -14.17 3.80
C ALA A 422 7.20 -15.70 3.93
N HIS A 423 8.36 -16.34 3.87
CA HIS A 423 8.53 -17.79 3.97
C HIS A 423 9.51 -18.12 5.09
N ILE A 424 9.31 -19.25 5.76
CA ILE A 424 10.11 -19.64 6.91
C ILE A 424 10.63 -21.07 6.81
N ALA A 425 11.73 -21.34 7.50
CA ALA A 425 12.18 -22.68 7.84
C ALA A 425 12.95 -22.65 9.16
N GLU A 426 12.94 -23.77 9.88
CA GLU A 426 13.79 -23.97 11.05
C GLU A 426 14.64 -25.23 10.84
N LEU A 427 15.94 -25.11 11.11
CA LEU A 427 16.89 -26.21 11.04
C LEU A 427 17.53 -26.46 12.40
N MET A 428 17.66 -27.73 12.78
CA MET A 428 18.48 -28.15 13.92
C MET A 428 19.81 -28.68 13.41
N LEU A 429 20.88 -27.93 13.65
CA LEU A 429 22.23 -28.23 13.15
C LEU A 429 23.18 -28.60 14.29
N THR A 430 24.27 -29.30 13.96
CA THR A 430 25.43 -29.34 14.86
C THR A 430 26.03 -27.92 14.95
N PRO A 431 26.31 -27.38 16.16
CA PRO A 431 26.98 -26.09 16.28
C PRO A 431 28.29 -26.04 15.48
N GLY A 432 28.53 -24.93 14.77
CA GLY A 432 29.68 -24.80 13.88
C GLY A 432 29.49 -23.76 12.79
N SER A 433 30.51 -23.64 11.93
CA SER A 433 30.55 -22.70 10.81
C SER A 433 29.99 -23.36 9.55
N TYR A 434 29.06 -22.70 8.87
CA TYR A 434 28.47 -23.16 7.61
C TYR A 434 28.49 -22.05 6.59
N HIS A 435 28.76 -22.39 5.33
CA HIS A 435 28.54 -21.46 4.22
C HIS A 435 27.06 -21.47 3.84
N VAL A 436 26.37 -20.35 4.06
CA VAL A 436 24.91 -20.24 3.88
C VAL A 436 24.59 -19.60 2.54
N THR A 437 23.77 -20.28 1.74
CA THR A 437 23.25 -19.76 0.47
C THR A 437 21.74 -19.94 0.42
N ILE A 438 21.03 -18.92 -0.05
CA ILE A 438 19.58 -18.96 -0.25
C ILE A 438 19.28 -18.73 -1.74
N GLU A 439 18.55 -19.66 -2.33
CA GLU A 439 18.22 -19.66 -3.75
C GLU A 439 16.73 -19.44 -3.97
N TYR A 440 16.40 -18.59 -4.93
CA TYR A 440 15.04 -18.29 -5.36
C TYR A 440 14.81 -18.91 -6.73
N TRP A 441 13.76 -19.72 -6.84
CA TRP A 441 13.48 -20.52 -8.01
C TRP A 441 12.10 -20.19 -8.61
N ASN A 442 11.98 -20.45 -9.91
CA ASN A 442 10.70 -20.62 -10.59
C ASN A 442 10.69 -22.02 -11.20
N SER A 443 9.95 -22.92 -10.57
CA SER A 443 9.88 -24.33 -10.90
C SER A 443 11.27 -24.95 -10.91
N ASN A 444 11.87 -25.15 -12.09
CA ASN A 444 13.20 -25.75 -12.25
C ASN A 444 14.27 -24.73 -12.69
N ARG A 445 13.95 -23.44 -12.71
CA ARG A 445 14.88 -22.37 -13.10
C ARG A 445 15.33 -21.59 -11.87
N LEU A 446 16.64 -21.62 -11.61
CA LEU A 446 17.25 -20.71 -10.64
C LEU A 446 17.12 -19.27 -11.15
N LEU A 447 16.46 -18.43 -10.38
CA LEU A 447 16.29 -17.01 -10.70
C LEU A 447 17.36 -16.16 -10.04
N LYS A 448 17.63 -16.42 -8.76
CA LYS A 448 18.58 -15.66 -7.95
C LYS A 448 19.21 -16.54 -6.89
N GLU A 449 20.51 -16.39 -6.71
CA GLU A 449 21.26 -16.93 -5.58
C GLU A 449 21.72 -15.76 -4.71
N ILE A 450 21.57 -15.89 -3.39
CA ILE A 450 22.03 -14.93 -2.39
C ILE A 450 22.98 -15.67 -1.44
N ASN A 451 24.23 -15.22 -1.44
CA ASN A 451 25.28 -15.77 -0.60
C ASN A 451 25.38 -14.96 0.70
N HIS A 452 25.16 -15.63 1.83
CA HIS A 452 25.23 -15.06 3.18
C HIS A 452 26.61 -15.21 3.82
N GLY A 453 27.57 -15.77 3.10
CA GLY A 453 28.91 -16.04 3.59
C GLY A 453 28.95 -17.19 4.57
N VAL A 454 30.05 -17.25 5.33
CA VAL A 454 30.19 -18.20 6.44
C VAL A 454 29.49 -17.63 7.68
N ARG A 455 28.65 -18.44 8.31
CA ARG A 455 27.93 -18.12 9.55
C ARG A 455 28.26 -19.15 10.61
N ASP A 456 28.53 -18.67 11.82
CA ASP A 456 28.77 -19.49 12.99
C ASP A 456 27.45 -19.66 13.76
N PHE A 457 26.98 -20.90 13.87
CA PHE A 457 25.75 -21.21 14.58
C PHE A 457 26.05 -21.82 15.95
N ARG A 458 25.39 -21.29 16.99
CA ARG A 458 25.59 -21.70 18.39
C ARG A 458 24.29 -22.18 19.03
N SER A 459 24.39 -23.02 20.05
CA SER A 459 23.22 -23.61 20.72
C SER A 459 22.44 -22.66 21.63
N ASP A 460 23.06 -21.54 22.01
CA ASP A 460 22.57 -20.54 22.97
C ASP A 460 22.19 -19.20 22.31
N GLU A 461 22.23 -19.13 20.98
CA GLU A 461 21.88 -17.93 20.21
C GLU A 461 20.61 -18.16 19.38
N LEU A 462 19.95 -17.07 18.98
CA LEU A 462 18.74 -17.11 18.13
C LEU A 462 19.04 -17.68 16.72
N ASN A 463 20.28 -17.54 16.23
CA ASN A 463 20.72 -17.88 14.87
C ASN A 463 19.67 -17.52 13.79
N PHE A 464 19.49 -16.23 13.55
CA PHE A 464 18.50 -15.73 12.60
C PHE A 464 19.16 -15.34 11.27
N ILE A 465 18.62 -15.85 10.16
CA ILE A 465 19.04 -15.49 8.81
C ILE A 465 17.84 -14.93 8.06
N GLU A 466 17.89 -13.63 7.79
CA GLU A 466 16.95 -12.94 6.91
C GLU A 466 17.50 -12.89 5.48
N SER A 467 16.67 -13.18 4.48
CA SER A 467 17.03 -13.03 3.07
C SER A 467 15.85 -12.50 2.26
N TYR A 468 16.10 -11.78 1.17
CA TYR A 468 14.99 -11.24 0.37
C TYR A 468 15.34 -11.13 -1.10
N TRP A 469 14.33 -11.30 -1.95
CA TRP A 469 14.41 -10.91 -3.36
C TRP A 469 13.08 -10.31 -3.85
N LEU A 470 13.06 -8.99 -3.93
CA LEU A 470 11.88 -8.18 -4.22
C LEU A 470 11.73 -7.92 -5.72
N GLN A 471 11.39 -8.97 -6.47
CA GLN A 471 11.15 -8.86 -7.90
C GLN A 471 9.73 -8.38 -8.26
#